data_AF-A0A9X2E960-F1
#
_entry.id   AF-A0A9X2E960-F1
#
_cell.length_a   1.000
_cell.length_b   1.000
_cell.length_c   1.000
_cell.angle_alpha   90.00
_cell.angle_beta   90.00
_cell.angle_gamma   90.00
#
_symmetry.space_group_name_H-M   'P 1'
#
loop_
_entity.id
_entity.type
_entity.pdbx_description
1 polymer ?
#
loop_
_entity_poly.entity_id
_entity_poly.type
_entity_poly.pdbx_seq_one_letter_code
_entity_poly.pdbx_strand_id
1 'polypeptide(L)'
;MTQTVHVDLAGIRKAATEFEAVADKTRTTLNTLRAAAEGKGEPWGNDHGGEQFANGDRGYKAGRDRMYGVLGNLVQVFADNAKNLRDAAQTFETNESNLSRR
;
A
#
# COMPACT_ATOMS: atom_id res chain seq x y z
N MET A 1 -11.86 39.65 0.91
CA MET A 1 -10.42 39.44 1.13
C MET A 1 -10.10 38.02 0.71
N THR A 2 -9.43 37.84 -0.42
CA THR A 2 -9.03 36.50 -0.90
C THR A 2 -7.62 36.26 -0.38
N GLN A 3 -7.45 35.44 0.66
CA GLN A 3 -6.13 35.01 1.09
C GLN A 3 -5.58 34.06 0.01
N THR A 4 -4.44 34.42 -0.57
CA THR A 4 -3.71 33.56 -1.51
C THR A 4 -3.18 32.37 -0.74
N VAL A 5 -3.69 31.17 -1.02
CA VAL A 5 -3.14 29.94 -0.45
C VAL A 5 -1.81 29.65 -1.16
N HIS A 6 -0.69 29.79 -0.45
CA HIS A 6 0.59 29.30 -0.94
C HIS A 6 0.72 27.81 -0.63
N VAL A 7 0.79 27.01 -1.68
CA VAL A 7 0.99 25.56 -1.60
C VAL A 7 2.43 25.23 -1.98
N ASP A 8 3.15 24.53 -1.11
CA ASP A 8 4.46 23.96 -1.47
C ASP A 8 4.28 22.72 -2.35
N LEU A 9 4.26 22.94 -3.66
CA LEU A 9 4.11 21.88 -4.66
C LEU A 9 5.31 20.93 -4.68
N ALA A 10 6.51 21.40 -4.33
CA ALA A 10 7.69 20.55 -4.25
C ALA A 10 7.56 19.59 -3.06
N GLY A 11 7.10 20.08 -1.91
CA GLY A 11 6.76 19.26 -0.74
C GLY A 11 5.71 18.20 -1.04
N ILE A 12 4.62 18.55 -1.72
CA ILE A 12 3.56 17.60 -2.11
C ILE A 12 4.11 16.50 -3.04
N ARG A 13 4.90 16.88 -4.06
CA ARG A 13 5.52 15.91 -4.97
C ARG A 13 6.49 14.99 -4.24
N LYS A 14 7.28 15.53 -3.32
CA LYS A 14 8.20 14.73 -2.50
C LYS A 14 7.41 13.71 -1.65
N ALA A 15 6.36 14.15 -0.97
CA ALA A 15 5.50 13.26 -0.20
C ALA A 15 4.89 12.16 -1.09
N ALA A 16 4.45 12.49 -2.31
CA ALA A 16 3.96 11.48 -3.24
C ALA A 16 5.00 10.40 -3.55
N THR A 17 6.25 10.79 -3.83
CA THR A 17 7.36 9.85 -4.03
C THR A 17 7.64 9.01 -2.80
N GLU A 18 7.57 9.58 -1.60
CA GLU A 18 7.76 8.84 -0.35
C GLU A 18 6.65 7.79 -0.14
N PHE A 19 5.39 8.13 -0.39
CA PHE A 19 4.28 7.18 -0.34
C PHE A 19 4.45 6.03 -1.33
N GLU A 20 4.89 6.32 -2.56
CA GLU A 20 5.18 5.30 -3.57
C GLU A 20 6.31 4.37 -3.12
N ALA A 21 7.40 4.91 -2.56
CA ALA A 21 8.50 4.12 -2.03
C ALA A 21 8.05 3.18 -0.88
N VAL A 22 7.16 3.65 0.00
CA VAL A 22 6.58 2.84 1.08
C VAL A 22 5.64 1.76 0.51
N ALA A 23 4.84 2.09 -0.52
CA ALA A 23 3.99 1.11 -1.21
C ALA A 23 4.85 -0.01 -1.81
N ASP A 24 5.93 0.34 -2.49
CA ASP A 24 6.85 -0.62 -3.11
C ASP A 24 7.55 -1.50 -2.09
N LYS A 25 8.05 -0.91 -0.99
CA LYS A 25 8.68 -1.67 0.10
C LYS A 25 7.70 -2.66 0.74
N THR A 26 6.45 -2.23 0.94
CA THR A 26 5.40 -3.08 1.49
C THR A 26 5.06 -4.23 0.53
N ARG A 27 4.99 -3.93 -0.79
CA ARG A 27 4.75 -4.94 -1.83
C ARG A 27 5.87 -5.98 -1.88
N THR A 28 7.12 -5.54 -1.84
CA THR A 28 8.28 -6.44 -1.80
C THR A 28 8.23 -7.33 -0.56
N THR A 29 7.93 -6.76 0.61
CA THR A 29 7.80 -7.52 1.87
C THR A 29 6.70 -8.59 1.77
N LEU A 30 5.54 -8.23 1.23
CA LEU A 30 4.44 -9.17 0.98
C LEU A 30 4.86 -10.29 0.02
N ASN A 31 5.55 -9.96 -1.07
CA ASN A 31 6.03 -10.96 -2.04
C ASN A 31 7.05 -11.91 -1.41
N THR A 32 8.00 -11.39 -0.63
CA THR A 32 8.97 -12.21 0.12
C THR A 32 8.28 -13.13 1.11
N LEU A 33 7.29 -12.61 1.86
CA LEU A 33 6.52 -13.42 2.81
C LEU A 33 5.76 -14.55 2.11
N ARG A 34 5.09 -14.24 0.98
CA ARG A 34 4.38 -15.25 0.17
C ARG A 34 5.31 -16.34 -0.33
N ALA A 35 6.42 -15.95 -0.96
CA ALA A 35 7.40 -16.89 -1.48
C ALA A 35 7.99 -17.78 -0.37
N ALA A 36 8.30 -17.21 0.80
CA ALA A 36 8.84 -17.95 1.93
C ALA A 36 7.82 -18.93 2.54
N ALA A 37 6.56 -18.53 2.62
CA ALA A 37 5.49 -19.39 3.15
C ALA A 37 5.13 -20.52 2.18
N GLU A 38 5.03 -20.23 0.88
CA GLU A 38 4.73 -21.22 -0.16
C GLU A 38 5.89 -22.20 -0.33
N GLY A 39 7.14 -21.72 -0.29
CA GLY A 39 8.34 -22.56 -0.42
C GLY A 39 8.52 -23.58 0.71
N LYS A 40 7.84 -23.41 1.85
CA LYS A 40 7.86 -24.38 2.96
C LYS A 40 6.83 -25.50 2.82
N GLY A 41 5.87 -25.38 1.90
CA GLY A 41 4.79 -26.36 1.74
C GLY A 41 3.95 -26.52 3.01
N GLU A 42 3.60 -27.76 3.32
CA GLU A 42 2.73 -28.13 4.46
C GLU A 42 3.47 -29.04 5.46
N PRO A 43 4.39 -28.49 6.29
CA PRO A 43 5.24 -29.28 7.19
C PRO A 43 4.51 -29.85 8.42
N TRP A 44 3.23 -29.50 8.61
CA TRP A 44 2.42 -29.89 9.76
C TRP A 44 1.78 -31.28 9.65
N GLY A 45 1.95 -31.98 8.51
CA GLY A 45 1.42 -33.33 8.30
C GLY A 45 -0.09 -33.38 8.07
N ASN A 46 -0.59 -34.60 7.83
CA ASN A 46 -2.00 -34.87 7.48
C ASN A 46 -2.77 -35.58 8.61
N ASP A 47 -2.24 -35.56 9.84
CA ASP A 47 -2.96 -36.09 10.99
C ASP A 47 -3.98 -35.07 11.51
N HIS A 48 -4.82 -35.48 12.46
CA HIS A 48 -5.85 -34.61 13.02
C HIS A 48 -5.27 -33.30 13.58
N GLY A 49 -4.07 -33.35 14.16
CA GLY A 49 -3.37 -32.17 14.70
C GLY A 49 -2.91 -31.21 13.61
N GLY A 50 -2.28 -31.72 12.56
CA GLY A 50 -1.86 -30.96 11.39
C GLY A 50 -3.02 -30.32 10.64
N GLU A 51 -4.10 -31.07 10.44
CA GLU A 51 -5.33 -30.59 9.84
C GLU A 51 -5.98 -29.47 10.68
N GLN A 52 -6.09 -29.65 11.99
CA GLN A 52 -6.63 -28.62 12.89
C GLN A 52 -5.75 -27.36 12.91
N PHE A 53 -4.43 -27.52 12.94
CA PHE A 53 -3.47 -26.42 12.89
C PHE A 53 -3.58 -25.62 11.59
N ALA A 54 -3.66 -26.29 10.44
CA ALA A 54 -3.63 -25.65 9.14
C ALA A 54 -4.98 -25.07 8.72
N ASN A 55 -6.04 -25.88 8.85
CA ASN A 55 -7.35 -25.65 8.23
C ASN A 55 -8.46 -25.31 9.22
N GLY A 56 -8.20 -25.34 10.54
CA GLY A 56 -9.21 -24.92 11.53
C GLY A 56 -9.66 -23.46 11.34
N ASP A 57 -10.77 -23.07 11.96
CA ASP A 57 -11.37 -21.72 11.82
C ASP A 57 -10.39 -20.56 12.14
N ARG A 58 -9.41 -20.82 13.01
CA ARG A 58 -8.31 -19.91 13.36
C ARG A 58 -6.94 -20.50 13.00
N GLY A 59 -6.95 -21.44 12.05
CA GLY A 59 -5.77 -22.14 11.59
C GLY A 59 -4.79 -21.24 10.86
N TYR A 60 -3.59 -21.75 10.68
CA TYR A 60 -2.47 -21.05 10.06
C TYR A 60 -2.81 -20.48 8.69
N LYS A 61 -3.47 -21.25 7.80
CA LYS A 61 -3.79 -20.80 6.45
C LYS A 61 -4.73 -19.59 6.47
N ALA A 62 -5.76 -19.61 7.30
CA ALA A 62 -6.67 -18.48 7.46
C ALA A 62 -5.96 -17.22 8.00
N GLY A 63 -5.08 -17.38 8.99
CA GLY A 63 -4.29 -16.26 9.52
C GLY A 63 -3.31 -15.68 8.50
N ARG A 64 -2.60 -16.55 7.78
CA ARG A 64 -1.69 -16.20 6.69
C ARG A 64 -2.40 -15.41 5.60
N ASP A 65 -3.55 -15.90 5.12
CA ASP A 65 -4.28 -15.29 4.01
C ASP A 65 -4.87 -13.92 4.42
N ARG A 66 -5.33 -13.78 5.67
CA ARG A 66 -5.70 -12.47 6.24
C ARG A 66 -4.52 -11.51 6.25
N MET A 67 -3.33 -11.96 6.67
CA MET A 67 -2.13 -11.12 6.67
C MET A 67 -1.75 -10.67 5.26
N TYR A 68 -1.85 -11.55 4.27
CA TYR A 68 -1.66 -11.18 2.87
C TYR A 68 -2.65 -10.12 2.40
N GLY A 69 -3.93 -10.26 2.77
CA GLY A 69 -4.96 -9.27 2.46
C GLY A 69 -4.64 -7.92 3.08
N VAL A 70 -4.29 -7.88 4.37
CA VAL A 70 -3.96 -6.62 5.08
C VAL A 70 -2.76 -5.93 4.43
N LEU A 71 -1.67 -6.65 4.16
CA LEU A 71 -0.49 -6.07 3.51
C LEU A 71 -0.80 -5.61 2.08
N GLY A 72 -1.62 -6.36 1.34
CA GLY A 72 -2.08 -5.95 0.00
C GLY A 72 -2.89 -4.66 0.03
N ASN A 73 -3.80 -4.52 1.00
CA ASN A 73 -4.58 -3.30 1.19
C ASN A 73 -3.69 -2.11 1.54
N LEU A 74 -2.68 -2.30 2.39
CA LEU A 74 -1.71 -1.23 2.71
C LEU A 74 -0.94 -0.75 1.49
N VAL A 75 -0.52 -1.67 0.60
CA VAL A 75 0.12 -1.31 -0.68
C VAL A 75 -0.80 -0.41 -1.51
N GLN A 76 -2.08 -0.74 -1.61
CA GLN A 76 -3.06 0.07 -2.35
C GLN A 76 -3.24 1.45 -1.71
N VAL A 77 -3.45 1.51 -0.39
CA VAL A 77 -3.61 2.78 0.33
C VAL A 77 -2.41 3.70 0.10
N PHE A 78 -1.18 3.19 0.20
CA PHE A 78 0.00 4.02 -0.04
C PHE A 78 0.12 4.48 -1.50
N ALA A 79 -0.18 3.60 -2.47
CA ALA A 79 -0.18 3.98 -3.89
C ALA A 79 -1.26 5.03 -4.21
N ASP A 80 -2.45 4.90 -3.63
CA ASP A 80 -3.54 5.86 -3.80
C ASP A 80 -3.19 7.22 -3.20
N ASN A 81 -2.55 7.25 -2.02
CA ASN A 81 -2.06 8.50 -1.43
C ASN A 81 -1.00 9.17 -2.32
N ALA A 82 -0.05 8.40 -2.87
CA ALA A 82 0.94 8.92 -3.80
C ALA A 82 0.28 9.55 -5.04
N LYS A 83 -0.72 8.86 -5.62
CA LYS A 83 -1.47 9.36 -6.77
C LYS A 83 -2.25 10.64 -6.42
N ASN A 84 -3.00 10.63 -5.31
CA ASN A 84 -3.81 11.78 -4.90
C ASN A 84 -2.95 13.04 -4.68
N LEU A 85 -1.75 12.89 -4.12
CA LEU A 85 -0.81 14.01 -3.95
C LEU A 85 -0.30 14.54 -5.30
N ARG A 86 -0.01 13.67 -6.28
CA ARG A 86 0.37 14.09 -7.64
C ARG A 86 -0.76 14.84 -8.33
N ASP A 87 -1.97 14.28 -8.27
CA ASP A 87 -3.16 14.86 -8.88
C ASP A 87 -3.49 16.23 -8.25
N ALA A 88 -3.31 16.36 -6.93
CA ALA A 88 -3.47 17.63 -6.22
C ALA A 88 -2.43 18.67 -6.68
N ALA A 89 -1.14 18.31 -6.75
CA ALA A 89 -0.09 19.21 -7.21
C ALA A 89 -0.34 19.69 -8.65
N GLN A 90 -0.72 18.79 -9.55
CA GLN A 90 -1.06 19.13 -10.94
C GLN A 90 -2.28 20.06 -11.03
N THR A 91 -3.29 19.83 -10.18
CA THR A 91 -4.49 20.67 -10.12
C THR A 91 -4.14 22.10 -9.71
N PHE A 92 -3.28 22.27 -8.70
CA PHE A 92 -2.83 23.59 -8.25
C PHE A 92 -2.05 24.33 -9.35
N GLU A 93 -1.11 23.68 -10.02
CA GLU A 93 -0.33 24.29 -11.13
C GLU A 93 -1.22 24.71 -12.30
N THR A 94 -2.21 23.89 -12.63
CA THR A 94 -3.16 24.19 -13.71
C THR A 94 -4.00 25.41 -13.35
N ASN A 95 -4.46 25.50 -12.10
CA ASN A 95 -5.25 26.64 -11.63
C ASN A 95 -4.42 27.93 -11.61
N GLU A 96 -3.17 27.88 -11.14
CA GLU A 96 -2.28 29.03 -11.11
C GLU A 96 -1.94 29.52 -12.53
N SER A 97 -1.64 28.60 -13.46
CA SER A 97 -1.39 28.92 -14.87
C SER A 97 -2.61 29.54 -15.56
N ASN A 98 -3.82 29.15 -15.18
CA ASN A 98 -5.05 29.72 -15.73
C ASN A 98 -5.34 31.12 -15.17
N LEU A 99 -5.02 31.36 -13.89
CA LEU A 99 -5.13 32.68 -13.28
C LEU A 99 -4.11 33.67 -13.86
N SER A 100 -2.88 33.23 -14.11
CA SER A 100 -1.83 34.10 -14.67
C SER A 100 -2.05 34.49 -16.14
N ARG A 101 -2.97 33.82 -16.84
CA ARG A 101 -3.33 34.08 -18.25
C ARG A 101 -4.54 35.00 -18.42
N ARG A 102 -5.21 35.38 -17.34
CA ARG A 102 -6.36 36.30 -17.32
C ARG A 102 -5.93 37.70 -16.90
#